data_AF-A0A1Q9B1Y5-F1
#
_entry.id   AF-A0A1Q9B1Y5-F1
#
_cell.length_a   1.000
_cell.length_b   1.000
_cell.length_c   1.000
_cell.angle_alpha   90.00
_cell.angle_beta   90.00
_cell.angle_gamma   90.00
#
_symmetry.space_group_name_H-M   'P 1'
#
loop_
_entity.id
_entity.type
_entity.pdbx_description
1 polymer ?
#
loop_
_entity_poly.entity_id
_entity_poly.type
_entity_poly.pdbx_seq_one_letter_code
_entity_poly.pdbx_strand_id
1 'polypeptide(L)'
;MSQADFPALFAMAHSSAVLLLARMLLTFVFWSDALLQLMAFKTYSRALERFGLKPGWAFNMATMIFKIAMSLMIVLDDHAWIAVTALSVFVLATIPIAHAFWGKSGEAAFIARNFALEHMSLIGGLLMAGMLSG
;
A
#
# COMPACT_ATOMS: atom_id res chain seq x y z
N MET A 1 -22.09 28.36 -5.06
CA MET A 1 -21.11 27.43 -5.67
C MET A 1 -21.50 27.33 -7.14
N SER A 2 -20.77 28.00 -8.03
CA SER A 2 -21.23 28.23 -9.41
C SER A 2 -20.74 27.10 -10.34
N GLN A 3 -21.49 26.82 -11.40
CA GLN A 3 -21.18 25.82 -12.44
C GLN A 3 -19.81 26.01 -13.15
N ALA A 4 -19.09 27.10 -12.87
CA ALA A 4 -17.80 27.44 -13.47
C ALA A 4 -16.56 26.79 -12.80
N ASP A 5 -16.71 26.12 -11.66
CA ASP A 5 -15.57 25.57 -10.90
C ASP A 5 -15.17 24.14 -11.34
N PHE A 6 -16.08 23.41 -11.98
CA PHE A 6 -15.83 22.03 -12.45
C PHE A 6 -14.71 21.94 -13.52
N PRO A 7 -14.65 22.80 -14.56
CA PRO A 7 -13.61 22.73 -15.60
C PRO A 7 -12.19 22.92 -15.06
N ALA A 8 -12.02 23.73 -14.01
CA ALA A 8 -10.72 24.03 -13.42
C ALA A 8 -10.15 22.85 -12.62
N LEU A 9 -11.00 22.11 -11.90
CA LEU A 9 -10.61 20.90 -11.17
C LEU A 9 -10.15 19.78 -12.14
N PHE A 10 -10.84 19.60 -13.26
CA PHE A 10 -10.42 18.66 -14.29
C PHE A 10 -9.14 19.10 -15.02
N ALA A 11 -8.96 20.41 -15.25
CA ALA A 11 -7.71 20.93 -15.82
C ALA A 11 -6.51 20.72 -14.87
N MET A 12 -6.70 20.83 -13.55
CA MET A 12 -5.67 20.50 -12.56
C MET A 12 -5.36 19.01 -12.49
N ALA A 13 -6.31 18.12 -12.77
CA ALA A 13 -6.10 16.68 -12.75
C ALA A 13 -5.07 16.20 -13.80
N HIS A 14 -4.84 16.99 -14.85
CA HIS A 14 -3.81 16.72 -15.86
C HIS A 14 -2.46 17.40 -15.57
N SER A 15 -2.33 18.10 -14.43
CA SER A 15 -1.04 18.64 -13.98
C SER A 15 -0.12 17.50 -13.55
N SER A 16 1.10 17.48 -14.09
CA SER A 16 2.15 16.53 -13.68
C SER A 16 2.42 16.56 -12.17
N ALA A 17 2.29 17.73 -11.53
CA ALA A 17 2.47 17.88 -10.08
C ALA A 17 1.33 17.21 -9.28
N VAL A 18 0.09 17.30 -9.78
CA VAL A 18 -1.08 16.67 -9.12
C VAL A 18 -1.01 15.15 -9.26
N LEU A 19 -0.62 14.64 -10.44
CA LEU A 19 -0.43 13.21 -10.66
C LEU A 19 0.72 12.65 -9.80
N LEU A 20 1.83 13.36 -9.71
CA LEU A 20 2.95 12.99 -8.83
C LEU A 20 2.50 12.93 -7.37
N LEU A 21 1.80 13.96 -6.87
CA LEU A 21 1.28 13.98 -5.51
C LEU A 21 0.29 12.84 -5.26
N ALA A 22 -0.62 12.56 -6.20
CA ALA A 22 -1.57 11.46 -6.10
C ALA A 22 -0.85 10.10 -5.98
N ARG A 23 0.18 9.85 -6.78
CA ARG A 23 1.00 8.62 -6.72
C ARG A 23 1.78 8.52 -5.41
N MET A 24 2.33 9.64 -4.92
CA MET A 24 3.00 9.69 -3.62
C MET A 24 2.05 9.38 -2.46
N LEU A 25 0.83 9.93 -2.49
CA LEU A 25 -0.18 9.70 -1.47
C LEU A 25 -0.75 8.27 -1.52
N LEU A 26 -1.01 7.75 -2.73
CA LEU A 26 -1.46 6.37 -2.91
C LEU A 26 -0.43 5.36 -2.38
N THR A 27 0.86 5.64 -2.57
CA THR A 27 1.95 4.77 -2.12
C THR A 27 2.42 5.06 -0.69
N PHE A 28 1.87 6.10 -0.03
CA PHE A 28 2.30 6.59 1.28
C PHE A 28 2.41 5.48 2.32
N VAL A 29 1.39 4.62 2.41
CA VAL A 29 1.33 3.52 3.37
C VAL A 29 2.49 2.53 3.21
N PHE A 30 3.02 2.34 2.01
CA PHE A 30 4.07 1.36 1.75
C PHE A 30 5.45 1.85 2.19
N TRP A 31 5.84 3.04 1.72
CA TRP A 31 7.15 3.60 2.02
C TRP A 31 7.23 4.10 3.47
N SER A 32 6.15 4.65 4.04
CA SER A 32 6.13 5.03 5.46
C SER A 32 6.28 3.81 6.37
N ASP A 33 5.55 2.72 6.11
CA ASP A 33 5.72 1.48 6.87
C ASP A 33 7.11 0.85 6.64
N ALA A 34 7.73 1.02 5.46
CA ALA A 34 9.09 0.55 5.21
C ALA A 34 10.13 1.34 6.01
N LEU A 35 9.94 2.66 6.16
CA LEU A 35 10.78 3.49 7.03
C LEU A 35 10.63 3.11 8.51
N LEU A 36 9.40 2.83 8.96
CA LEU A 36 9.16 2.32 10.32
C LEU A 36 9.82 0.95 10.56
N GLN A 37 9.75 0.05 9.57
CA GLN A 37 10.47 -1.22 9.59
C GLN A 37 11.99 -1.02 9.70
N LEU A 38 12.55 -0.03 9.01
CA LEU A 38 13.98 0.30 9.12
C LEU A 38 14.35 0.76 10.54
N MET A 39 13.55 1.65 11.13
CA MET A 39 13.78 2.18 12.48
C MET A 39 13.59 1.13 13.58
N ALA A 40 12.66 0.18 13.39
CA ALA A 40 12.30 -0.84 14.37
C ALA A 40 12.55 -2.27 13.86
N PHE A 41 13.64 -2.48 13.11
CA PHE A 41 13.89 -3.71 12.35
C PHE A 41 13.77 -5.01 13.16
N LYS A 42 14.34 -5.03 14.36
CA LYS A 42 14.26 -6.22 15.25
C LYS A 42 12.84 -6.52 15.70
N THR A 43 12.04 -5.49 15.97
CA THR A 43 10.65 -5.62 16.42
C THR A 43 9.79 -6.22 15.30
N TYR A 44 9.89 -5.68 14.09
CA TYR A 44 9.15 -6.19 12.93
C TYR A 44 9.61 -7.60 12.54
N SER A 45 10.91 -7.88 12.56
CA SER A 45 11.43 -9.23 12.31
C SER A 45 10.82 -10.26 13.26
N ARG A 46 10.75 -9.97 14.57
CA ARG A 46 10.10 -10.85 15.55
C ARG A 46 8.59 -10.96 15.34
N ALA A 47 7.93 -9.88 14.93
CA ALA A 47 6.50 -9.91 14.62
C ALA A 47 6.20 -10.86 13.45
N LEU A 48 7.01 -10.84 12.40
CA LEU A 48 6.87 -11.75 11.25
C LEU A 48 7.04 -13.22 11.66
N GLU A 49 7.96 -13.53 12.57
CA GLU A 49 8.12 -14.91 13.07
C GLU A 49 6.89 -15.41 13.84
N ARG A 50 6.15 -14.52 14.51
CA ARG A 50 4.87 -14.87 15.15
C ARG A 50 3.78 -15.22 14.13
N PHE A 51 3.92 -14.76 12.89
CA PHE A 51 3.08 -15.15 11.76
C PHE A 51 3.60 -16.38 11.01
N GLY A 52 4.67 -17.02 11.50
CA GLY A 52 5.27 -18.21 10.88
C GLY A 52 6.27 -17.92 9.76
N LEU A 53 6.56 -16.64 9.49
CA LEU A 53 7.53 -16.22 8.46
C LEU A 53 8.95 -16.26 9.04
N LYS A 54 9.66 -17.36 8.79
CA LYS A 54 11.00 -17.61 9.33
C LYS A 54 12.06 -17.82 8.23
N PRO A 55 13.25 -17.22 8.34
CA PRO A 55 13.69 -16.33 9.42
C PRO A 55 13.13 -14.91 9.27
N GLY A 56 12.64 -14.30 10.36
CA GLY A 56 11.87 -13.06 10.27
C GLY A 56 12.62 -11.88 9.70
N TRP A 57 13.93 -11.80 9.93
CA TRP A 57 14.78 -10.73 9.39
C TRP A 57 14.84 -10.73 7.86
N ALA A 58 14.81 -11.91 7.23
CA ALA A 58 14.88 -12.03 5.77
C ALA A 58 13.56 -11.56 5.14
N PHE A 59 12.43 -11.99 5.70
CA PHE A 59 11.11 -11.52 5.27
C PHE A 59 10.93 -10.01 5.51
N ASN A 60 11.40 -9.49 6.64
CA ASN A 60 11.34 -8.07 6.95
C ASN A 60 12.12 -7.25 5.90
N MET A 61 13.36 -7.67 5.63
CA MET A 61 14.21 -6.99 4.66
C MET A 61 13.65 -7.07 3.23
N ALA A 62 13.17 -8.25 2.81
CA ALA A 62 12.54 -8.43 1.51
C ALA A 62 11.30 -7.56 1.35
N THR A 63 10.42 -7.52 2.37
CA THR A 63 9.21 -6.71 2.38
C THR A 63 9.52 -5.21 2.33
N MET A 64 10.53 -4.77 3.07
CA MET A 64 10.99 -3.38 3.07
C MET A 64 11.50 -2.96 1.69
N ILE A 65 12.41 -3.73 1.09
CA ILE A 65 12.98 -3.46 -0.24
C ILE A 65 11.86 -3.46 -1.30
N PHE A 66 11.00 -4.48 -1.26
CA PHE A 66 9.87 -4.60 -2.18
C PHE A 66 8.95 -3.38 -2.15
N LYS A 67 8.52 -2.95 -0.96
CA LYS A 67 7.63 -1.79 -0.82
C LYS A 67 8.27 -0.49 -1.32
N ILE A 68 9.55 -0.27 -1.06
CA ILE A 68 10.27 0.92 -1.55
C ILE A 68 10.41 0.86 -3.07
N ALA A 69 10.85 -0.27 -3.63
CA ALA A 69 11.04 -0.42 -5.07
C ALA A 69 9.73 -0.24 -5.85
N MET A 70 8.66 -0.91 -5.43
CA MET A 70 7.36 -0.80 -6.10
C MET A 70 6.75 0.60 -5.93
N SER A 71 6.91 1.24 -4.77
CA SER A 71 6.45 2.63 -4.58
C SER A 71 7.19 3.59 -5.53
N LEU A 72 8.51 3.43 -5.68
CA LEU A 72 9.30 4.26 -6.57
C LEU A 72 8.87 4.10 -8.04
N MET A 73 8.66 2.86 -8.49
CA MET A 73 8.15 2.58 -9.84
C MET A 73 6.79 3.26 -10.10
N ILE A 74 5.86 3.22 -9.14
CA ILE A 74 4.56 3.90 -9.26
C ILE A 74 4.73 5.41 -9.29
N VAL A 75 5.55 5.99 -8.39
CA VAL A 75 5.76 7.44 -8.31
C VAL A 75 6.41 7.99 -9.58
N LEU A 76 7.36 7.25 -10.16
CA LEU A 76 8.06 7.62 -11.39
C LEU A 76 7.29 7.28 -12.67
N ASP A 77 6.15 6.59 -12.57
CA ASP A 77 5.41 6.01 -13.70
C ASP A 77 6.17 4.98 -14.54
N ASP A 78 7.27 4.45 -14.02
CA ASP A 78 8.12 3.54 -14.75
C ASP A 78 7.64 2.10 -14.57
N HIS A 79 7.06 1.52 -15.62
CA HIS A 79 6.43 0.19 -15.58
C HIS A 79 5.42 0.04 -14.42
N ALA A 80 4.68 1.12 -14.11
CA ALA A 80 3.82 1.20 -12.94
C ALA A 80 2.76 0.09 -12.86
N TRP A 81 2.28 -0.41 -14.00
CA TRP A 81 1.34 -1.54 -14.05
C TRP A 81 1.87 -2.81 -13.35
N ILE A 82 3.18 -3.10 -13.47
CA ILE A 82 3.83 -4.23 -12.78
C ILE A 82 3.81 -3.99 -11.28
N ALA A 83 4.20 -2.78 -10.88
CA ALA A 83 4.33 -2.41 -9.48
C ALA A 83 2.98 -2.40 -8.74
N VAL A 84 1.93 -1.84 -9.34
CA VAL A 84 0.59 -1.85 -8.73
C VAL A 84 0.02 -3.25 -8.63
N THR A 85 0.29 -4.13 -9.60
CA THR A 85 -0.17 -5.52 -9.59
C THR A 85 0.54 -6.29 -8.47
N ALA A 86 1.86 -6.15 -8.37
CA ALA A 86 2.66 -6.78 -7.33
C ALA A 86 2.26 -6.30 -5.93
N LEU A 87 2.10 -4.98 -5.73
CA LEU A 87 1.64 -4.44 -4.45
C LEU A 87 0.21 -4.86 -4.11
N SER A 88 -0.69 -4.99 -5.09
CA SER A 88 -2.06 -5.46 -4.86
C SER A 88 -2.07 -6.90 -4.34
N VAL A 89 -1.25 -7.78 -4.94
CA VAL A 89 -1.10 -9.17 -4.47
C VAL A 89 -0.49 -9.19 -3.07
N PHE A 90 0.52 -8.35 -2.80
CA PHE A 90 1.11 -8.23 -1.47
C PHE A 90 0.09 -7.81 -0.41
N VAL A 91 -0.69 -6.75 -0.69
CA VAL A 91 -1.75 -6.25 0.21
C VAL A 91 -2.83 -7.30 0.42
N LEU A 92 -3.22 -8.03 -0.63
CA LEU A 92 -4.19 -9.12 -0.51
C LEU A 92 -3.66 -10.25 0.39
N ALA A 93 -2.39 -10.60 0.26
CA ALA A 93 -1.74 -11.64 1.06
C ALA A 93 -1.64 -11.27 2.55
N THR A 94 -1.55 -9.98 2.91
CA THR A 94 -1.48 -9.59 4.33
C THR A 94 -2.80 -9.84 5.08
N ILE A 95 -3.94 -9.90 4.38
CA ILE A 95 -5.25 -10.11 4.99
C ILE A 95 -5.30 -11.46 5.73
N PRO A 96 -5.10 -12.63 5.09
CA PRO A 96 -5.11 -13.91 5.80
C PRO A 96 -3.92 -14.09 6.75
N ILE A 97 -2.79 -13.42 6.53
CA ILE A 97 -1.60 -13.56 7.36
C ILE A 97 -1.72 -12.77 8.67
N ALA A 98 -2.05 -11.48 8.59
CA ALA A 98 -2.04 -10.56 9.72
C ALA A 98 -3.43 -10.19 10.22
N HIS A 99 -4.44 -10.18 9.34
CA HIS A 99 -5.76 -9.63 9.59
C HIS A 99 -6.89 -10.66 9.44
N ALA A 100 -6.61 -11.94 9.71
CA ALA A 100 -7.60 -13.03 9.69
C ALA A 100 -8.70 -12.85 10.76
N PHE A 101 -9.63 -11.93 10.50
CA PHE A 101 -10.66 -11.50 11.44
C PHE A 101 -11.64 -12.63 11.78
N TRP A 102 -11.81 -13.60 10.88
CA TRP A 102 -12.62 -14.80 11.08
C TRP A 102 -12.09 -15.74 12.17
N GLY A 103 -10.80 -15.59 12.55
CA GLY A 103 -10.18 -16.33 13.65
C GLY A 103 -10.08 -15.55 14.96
N LYS A 104 -10.70 -14.36 15.06
CA LYS A 104 -10.60 -13.45 16.22
C LYS A 104 -11.99 -13.18 16.81
N SER A 105 -12.04 -12.67 18.04
CA SER A 105 -13.28 -12.25 18.71
C SER A 105 -13.15 -10.86 19.35
N GLY A 106 -14.28 -10.23 19.66
CA GLY A 106 -14.35 -8.93 20.31
C GLY A 106 -13.69 -7.80 19.52
N GLU A 107 -13.01 -6.90 20.22
CA GLU A 107 -12.33 -5.73 19.64
C GLU A 107 -11.24 -6.10 18.62
N ALA A 108 -10.50 -7.19 18.86
CA ALA A 108 -9.46 -7.64 17.94
C ALA A 108 -10.02 -8.07 16.57
N ALA A 109 -11.23 -8.65 16.53
CA ALA A 109 -11.91 -8.98 15.28
C ALA A 109 -12.38 -7.72 14.53
N PHE A 110 -12.88 -6.73 15.27
CA PHE A 110 -13.32 -5.44 14.72
C PHE A 110 -12.16 -4.70 14.04
N ILE A 111 -11.03 -4.56 14.74
CA ILE A 111 -9.83 -3.89 14.21
C ILE A 111 -9.29 -4.63 12.99
N ALA A 112 -9.15 -5.96 13.05
CA ALA A 112 -8.65 -6.76 11.93
C ALA A 112 -9.56 -6.66 10.70
N ARG A 113 -10.88 -6.64 10.87
CA ARG A 113 -11.83 -6.46 9.76
C ARG A 113 -11.71 -5.08 9.12
N ASN A 114 -11.56 -4.02 9.91
CA ASN A 114 -11.41 -2.67 9.37
C ASN A 114 -10.13 -2.57 8.51
N PHE A 115 -9.00 -3.10 9.00
CA PHE A 115 -7.78 -3.18 8.18
C PHE A 115 -8.00 -3.95 6.88
N ALA A 116 -8.70 -5.09 6.92
CA ALA A 116 -9.01 -5.85 5.72
C ALA A 116 -9.84 -5.04 4.71
N LEU A 117 -10.84 -4.28 5.16
CA LEU A 117 -11.67 -3.43 4.29
C LEU A 117 -10.88 -2.24 3.71
N GLU A 118 -10.00 -1.62 4.50
CA GLU A 118 -9.09 -0.58 4.03
C GLU A 118 -8.13 -1.12 2.96
N HIS A 119 -7.60 -2.33 3.17
CA HIS A 119 -6.74 -3.02 2.21
C HIS A 119 -7.46 -3.32 0.88
N MET A 120 -8.72 -3.74 0.92
CA MET A 120 -9.53 -3.93 -0.29
C MET A 120 -9.71 -2.63 -1.07
N SER A 121 -9.96 -1.52 -0.38
CA SER A 121 -10.06 -0.19 -1.02
C SER A 121 -8.72 0.26 -1.61
N LEU A 122 -7.61 0.02 -0.90
CA LEU A 122 -6.26 0.34 -1.36
C LEU A 122 -5.89 -0.44 -2.64
N ILE A 123 -6.26 -1.72 -2.72
CA ILE A 123 -6.10 -2.54 -3.94
C ILE A 123 -6.85 -1.89 -5.10
N GLY A 124 -8.10 -1.45 -4.89
CA GLY A 124 -8.86 -0.73 -5.92
C GLY A 124 -8.14 0.54 -6.40
N GLY A 125 -7.58 1.33 -5.48
CA GLY A 125 -6.77 2.51 -5.80
C GLY A 125 -5.52 2.20 -6.61
N LEU A 126 -4.80 1.13 -6.24
CA LEU A 126 -3.62 0.65 -6.98
C LEU A 126 -3.97 0.21 -8.40
N LEU A 127 -5.02 -0.59 -8.57
CA LEU A 127 -5.45 -1.05 -9.89
C LEU A 127 -5.87 0.12 -10.79
N MET A 128 -6.61 1.10 -10.25
CA MET A 128 -6.94 2.33 -10.99
C MET A 128 -5.68 3.10 -11.41
N ALA A 129 -4.68 3.22 -10.53
CA ALA A 129 -3.43 3.89 -10.87
C ALA A 129 -2.66 3.20 -12.00
N GLY A 130 -2.66 1.86 -12.06
CA GLY A 130 -2.08 1.13 -13.19
C GLY A 130 -2.85 1.29 -14.50
N MET A 131 -4.18 1.37 -14.44
CA MET A 131 -5.01 1.64 -15.62
C MET A 131 -4.80 3.05 -16.18
N LEU A 132 -4.38 3.99 -15.33
CA LEU A 132 -4.13 5.39 -15.67
C LEU A 132 -2.64 5.71 -15.88
N SER A 133 -1.75 4.71 -15.74
CA SER A 133 -0.31 4.87 -16.05
C SER A 133 -0.07 4.73 -17.55
N GLY A 134 0.79 5.57 -18.12
CA GLY A 134 1.05 5.60 -19.57
C GLY A 134 1.81 6.85 -20.00
#